data_AF-A0A2E1TN76-F1
#
_entry.id   AF-A0A2E1TN76-F1
#
_cell.length_a   1.000
_cell.length_b   1.000
_cell.length_c   1.000
_cell.angle_alpha   90.00
_cell.angle_beta   90.00
_cell.angle_gamma   90.00
#
_symmetry.space_group_name_H-M   'P 1'
#
loop_
_entity.id
_entity.type
_entity.pdbx_description
1 polymer ?
#
loop_
_entity_poly.entity_id
_entity_poly.type
_entity_poly.pdbx_seq_one_letter_code
_entity_poly.pdbx_strand_id
1 'polypeptide(L)' 'MNWALIVVLMSGVWDSGLRYNSYEECTSKGITASFAETVKHLTDIGKDKKEKGLTEITIAKIVDEERENYKTIIKCVPSK' A
#
# COMPACT_ATOMS: atom_id res chain seq x y z
N MET A 1 -19.26 8.81 11.63
CA MET A 1 -18.29 7.85 12.19
C MET A 1 -17.24 7.65 11.14
N ASN A 2 -16.01 8.03 11.42
CA ASN A 2 -14.94 8.04 10.42
C ASN A 2 -14.19 6.71 10.45
N TRP A 3 -13.48 6.40 9.37
CA TRP A 3 -12.67 5.20 9.22
C TRP A 3 -11.21 5.61 9.04
N ALA A 4 -10.33 5.06 9.86
CA ALA A 4 -8.90 5.26 9.78
C ALA A 4 -8.26 4.14 8.96
N LEU A 5 -7.34 4.51 8.08
CA LEU A 5 -6.46 3.56 7.42
C LEU A 5 -5.23 3.33 8.32
N ILE A 6 -5.00 2.09 8.71
CA ILE A 6 -3.87 1.69 9.54
C ILE A 6 -3.02 0.64 8.82
N VAL A 7 -1.74 0.58 9.18
CA VAL A 7 -0.81 -0.45 8.71
C VAL A 7 -0.42 -1.33 9.89
N VAL A 8 -0.64 -2.63 9.77
CA VAL A 8 -0.33 -3.64 10.76
C VAL A 8 0.95 -4.37 10.31
N LEU A 9 2.06 -4.04 10.97
CA LEU A 9 3.38 -4.64 10.72
C LEU A 9 3.79 -5.49 11.92
N MET A 10 4.83 -6.31 11.78
CA MET A 10 5.41 -7.02 12.93
C MET A 10 5.89 -6.07 14.03
N SER A 11 6.28 -4.84 13.66
CA SER A 11 6.70 -3.79 14.61
C SER A 11 5.55 -3.13 15.37
N GLY A 12 4.29 -3.40 14.99
CA GLY A 12 3.11 -2.84 15.63
C GLY A 12 2.09 -2.27 14.64
N VAL A 13 1.14 -1.50 15.19
CA VAL A 13 0.08 -0.83 14.43
C VAL A 13 0.47 0.63 14.21
N TRP A 14 0.47 1.04 12.94
CA TRP A 14 0.83 2.38 12.50
C TRP A 14 -0.40 3.10 11.95
N ASP A 15 -0.72 4.26 12.51
CA ASP A 15 -1.77 5.12 11.98
C ASP A 15 -1.23 5.93 10.79
N SER A 16 -1.86 5.80 9.63
CA SER A 16 -1.47 6.58 8.44
C SER A 16 -1.85 8.06 8.54
N GLY A 17 -2.72 8.43 9.50
CA GLY A 17 -3.34 9.74 9.60
C GLY A 17 -4.48 9.97 8.60
N LEU A 18 -4.69 9.06 7.65
CA LEU A 18 -5.77 9.15 6.67
C LEU A 18 -7.11 8.76 7.29
N ARG A 19 -8.15 9.53 6.95
CA ARG A 19 -9.52 9.39 7.46
C ARG A 19 -10.51 9.43 6.31
N TYR A 20 -11.54 8.59 6.41
CA TYR A 20 -12.57 8.41 5.38
C TYR A 20 -13.96 8.39 6.01
N ASN A 21 -14.99 8.77 5.24
CA ASN A 21 -16.35 8.88 5.76
C ASN A 21 -17.05 7.53 5.88
N SER A 22 -16.58 6.52 5.13
CA SER A 22 -17.13 5.16 5.16
C SER A 22 -16.04 4.10 5.05
N TYR A 23 -16.38 2.87 5.47
CA TYR A 23 -15.52 1.70 5.30
C TYR A 23 -15.18 1.44 3.82
N GLU A 24 -16.19 1.56 2.96
CA GLU A 24 -16.04 1.37 1.51
C GLU A 24 -15.10 2.42 0.90
N GLU A 25 -15.17 3.67 1.36
CA GLU A 25 -14.26 4.72 0.92
C GLU A 25 -12.83 4.46 1.40
N CYS A 26 -12.66 4.04 2.65
CA CYS A 26 -11.35 3.69 3.20
C CYS A 26 -10.71 2.51 2.44
N THR A 27 -11.50 1.47 2.17
CA THR A 27 -10.99 0.27 1.48
C THR A 27 -10.72 0.53 0.00
N SER A 28 -11.61 1.22 -0.70
CA SER A 28 -11.44 1.48 -2.14
C SER A 28 -10.42 2.59 -2.42
N LYS A 29 -10.44 3.71 -1.70
CA LYS A 29 -9.55 4.86 -1.96
C LYS A 29 -8.26 4.76 -1.16
N GLY A 30 -8.34 4.40 0.12
CA GLY A 30 -7.16 4.36 1.00
C GLY A 30 -6.19 3.25 0.64
N ILE A 31 -6.68 2.01 0.50
CA ILE A 31 -5.83 0.89 0.12
C ILE A 31 -5.26 1.10 -1.29
N THR A 32 -6.09 1.51 -2.25
CA THR A 32 -5.64 1.76 -3.62
C THR A 32 -4.61 2.88 -3.71
N ALA A 33 -4.79 3.99 -2.99
CA ALA A 33 -3.83 5.09 -2.97
C ALA A 33 -2.49 4.64 -2.35
N SER A 34 -2.53 3.90 -1.25
CA SER A 34 -1.32 3.39 -0.59
C SER A 34 -0.56 2.39 -1.48
N PHE A 35 -1.28 1.54 -2.20
CA PHE A 35 -0.69 0.62 -3.17
C PHE A 35 -0.09 1.36 -4.37
N ALA A 36 -0.80 2.34 -4.92
CA ALA A 36 -0.34 3.13 -6.06
C ALA A 36 0.98 3.86 -5.77
N GLU A 37 1.13 4.42 -4.56
CA GLU A 37 2.37 5.08 -4.15
C GLU A 37 3.52 4.07 -4.03
N THR A 38 3.26 2.86 -3.55
CA THR A 38 4.26 1.78 -3.49
C THR A 38 4.71 1.35 -4.87
N VAL A 39 3.77 1.15 -5.80
CA VAL A 39 4.06 0.79 -7.19
C VAL A 39 4.89 1.90 -7.86
N LYS A 40 4.54 3.17 -7.64
CA LYS A 40 5.31 4.30 -8.14
C LYS A 40 6.73 4.29 -7.60
N HIS A 41 6.90 4.10 -6.28
CA HIS A 41 8.22 4.05 -5.67
C HIS A 41 9.07 2.89 -6.23
N LEU A 42 8.49 1.70 -6.39
CA LEU A 42 9.16 0.54 -7.00
C LEU A 42 9.52 0.79 -8.47
N THR A 43 8.64 1.45 -9.22
CA THR A 43 8.87 1.80 -10.62
C THR A 43 9.99 2.83 -10.76
N ASP A 44 10.02 3.83 -9.88
CA ASP A 44 11.07 4.86 -9.86
C ASP A 44 12.42 4.24 -9.47
N ILE A 45 12.46 3.36 -8.46
CA ILE A 45 13.65 2.56 -8.13
C ILE A 45 14.08 1.70 -9.33
N GLY A 46 13.13 1.08 -10.03
CA GLY A 46 13.40 0.25 -11.21
C GLY A 46 13.97 1.05 -12.38
N LYS A 47 13.54 2.29 -12.58
CA LYS A 47 14.09 3.22 -13.59
C LYS A 47 15.51 3.62 -13.26
N ASP A 48 15.81 3.93 -12.00
CA ASP A 48 17.18 4.25 -11.55
C ASP A 48 18.10 3.02 -11.56
N LYS A 49 17.55 1.80 -11.43
CA LYS A 49 18.30 0.54 -11.38
C LYS A 49 18.26 -0.29 -12.67
N LYS A 50 17.98 0.30 -13.85
CA LYS A 50 18.21 -0.38 -15.14
C LYS A 50 19.66 -0.90 -15.28
N GLU A 51 20.61 -0.35 -14.52
CA GLU A 51 21.99 -0.85 -14.41
C GLU A 51 22.17 -2.14 -13.58
N LYS A 52 21.20 -2.56 -12.76
CA LYS A 52 21.32 -3.71 -11.82
C LYS A 52 20.49 -4.95 -12.18
N GLY A 53 19.94 -5.03 -13.39
CA GLY A 53 19.24 -6.23 -13.87
C GLY A 53 17.79 -6.42 -13.36
N LEU A 54 17.18 -5.36 -12.82
CA LEU A 54 15.73 -5.34 -12.54
C LEU A 54 14.96 -5.20 -13.87
N THR A 55 14.32 -6.30 -14.29
CA THR A 55 13.49 -6.33 -15.51
C THR A 55 12.03 -5.98 -15.20
N GLU A 56 11.27 -5.55 -16.21
CA GLU A 56 9.83 -5.28 -16.07
C GLU A 56 9.05 -6.50 -15.51
N ILE A 57 9.47 -7.72 -15.87
CA ILE A 57 8.90 -8.98 -15.36
C ILE A 57 9.17 -9.13 -13.85
N THR A 58 10.35 -8.73 -13.39
CA THR A 58 10.71 -8.75 -11.96
C THR A 58 9.87 -7.75 -11.17
N ILE A 59 9.66 -6.54 -11.71
CA ILE A 59 8.82 -5.52 -11.08
C ILE A 59 7.37 -6.00 -11.00
N ALA A 60 6.82 -6.61 -12.07
CA ALA A 60 5.47 -7.16 -12.05
C ALA A 60 5.27 -8.21 -10.94
N LYS A 61 6.24 -9.13 -10.76
CA LYS A 61 6.18 -10.12 -9.67
C LYS A 61 6.22 -9.48 -8.27
N ILE A 62 7.08 -8.49 -8.07
CA ILE A 62 7.15 -7.74 -6.80
C ILE A 62 5.83 -7.03 -6.54
N VAL A 63 5.23 -6.41 -7.56
CA VAL A 63 3.93 -5.73 -7.46
C VAL A 63 2.81 -6.71 -7.06
N ASP A 64 2.80 -7.92 -7.63
CA ASP A 64 1.82 -8.95 -7.27
C ASP A 64 2.01 -9.46 -5.83
N GLU A 65 3.25 -9.70 -5.40
CA GLU A 65 3.58 -10.07 -4.02
C GLU A 65 3.18 -8.97 -3.03
N GLU A 66 3.51 -7.73 -3.33
CA GLU A 66 3.13 -6.56 -2.53
C GLU A 66 1.61 -6.42 -2.46
N ARG A 67 0.87 -6.72 -3.53
CA ARG A 67 -0.60 -6.63 -3.55
C ARG A 67 -1.25 -7.55 -2.52
N GLU A 68 -0.75 -8.79 -2.40
CA GLU A 68 -1.26 -9.75 -1.41
C GLU A 68 -0.84 -9.38 0.02
N ASN A 69 0.39 -8.89 0.20
CA ASN A 69 0.84 -8.37 1.48
C ASN A 69 0.01 -7.16 1.92
N TYR A 70 -0.32 -6.25 1.00
CA TYR A 70 -1.11 -5.04 1.25
C TYR A 70 -2.51 -5.33 1.78
N LYS A 71 -3.20 -6.35 1.25
CA LYS A 71 -4.51 -6.80 1.77
C LYS A 71 -4.40 -7.30 3.22
N THR A 72 -3.23 -7.82 3.58
CA THR A 72 -2.98 -8.43 4.89
C THR A 72 -2.60 -7.37 5.92
N ILE A 73 -1.76 -6.39 5.56
CA ILE A 73 -1.22 -5.39 6.49
C ILE A 73 -2.05 -4.11 6.56
N ILE A 74 -2.70 -3.67 5.48
CA ILE A 74 -3.54 -2.46 5.50
C ILE A 74 -4.93 -2.82 6.01
N LYS A 75 -5.43 -2.07 7.00
CA LYS A 75 -6.77 -2.25 7.55
C LYS A 75 -7.50 -0.92 7.65
N CYS A 76 -8.81 -0.98 7.50
CA CYS A 76 -9.72 0.13 7.78
C CYS A 76 -10.42 -0.14 9.11
N VAL A 77 -10.20 0.72 10.10
CA VAL A 77 -10.76 0.57 11.44
C VAL A 77 -11.63 1.78 11.80
N PRO A 78 -12.67 1.60 12.63
CA PRO A 78 -13.42 2.73 13.18
C PRO A 78 -12.53 3.76 13.88
N SER A 79 -12.72 5.03 13.54
CA SER A 79 -12.12 6.18 14.23
C SER A 79 -13.22 7.01 14.87
N LYS A 80 -12.91 7.54 16.06
CA LYS A 80 -13.66 8.67 16.62
C LYS A 80 -13.48 9.90 15.76
#